data_AF-A0A0C5BZI3-F1
#
_entry.id   AF-A0A0C5BZI3-F1
#
_cell.length_a   1.000
_cell.length_b   1.000
_cell.length_c   1.000
_cell.angle_alpha   90.00
_cell.angle_beta   90.00
_cell.angle_gamma   90.00
#
_symmetry.space_group_name_H-M   'P 1'
#
loop_
_entity.id
_entity.type
_entity.pdbx_description
1 polymer ?
#
loop_
_entity_poly.entity_id
_entity_poly.type
_entity_poly.pdbx_seq_one_letter_code
_entity_poly.pdbx_strand_id
1 'polypeptide(L)'
;MGVVLTKAASFILIIVLGYILKRVGFFKPNDFQLVSRMVLNITLPCAVITNFEKLSLETSLLMLVAIGVICNLVMIATGYIVSWRRTHTEKAFNMINYSGYNIGCFTLPYVQNFLGPVGVVATCLFDAGNSVLCTGGTYSIASAVANNERTNAASYLKKMFSSIPMDTYLIMLVLSLLHITLPAGVTAFTGIVGQANGFLAMLMIGIGFELRLEKSQVASILKAVIIRYGMAILFAVFFYFLLPLPLEVRLVLVIIAFAPISAVCTAFTQKCGGNVAMSSTLNSLSILISIVLMTSLMAVLKIA
;
A
#
# COMPACT_ATOMS: atom_id res chain seq x y z
N MET A 1 1.97 13.43 -21.09
CA MET A 1 2.95 12.34 -21.41
C MET A 1 4.37 12.60 -20.87
N GLY A 2 5.11 13.62 -21.37
CA GLY A 2 6.51 13.84 -20.97
C GLY A 2 6.72 14.06 -19.46
N VAL A 3 5.88 14.89 -18.83
CA VAL A 3 5.92 15.12 -17.38
C VAL A 3 5.64 13.84 -16.58
N VAL A 4 4.75 12.98 -17.06
CA VAL A 4 4.39 11.71 -16.39
C VAL A 4 5.58 10.77 -16.36
N LEU A 5 6.21 10.56 -17.53
CA LEU A 5 7.39 9.71 -17.68
C LEU A 5 8.57 10.26 -16.88
N THR A 6 8.81 11.56 -16.89
CA THR A 6 9.91 12.18 -16.13
C THR A 6 9.75 11.95 -14.63
N LYS A 7 8.56 12.20 -14.06
CA LYS A 7 8.33 11.98 -12.62
C LYS A 7 8.37 10.49 -12.24
N ALA A 8 7.80 9.61 -13.06
CA ALA A 8 7.89 8.16 -12.82
C ALA A 8 9.36 7.69 -12.85
N ALA A 9 10.14 8.17 -13.82
CA ALA A 9 11.58 7.92 -13.88
C ALA A 9 12.32 8.48 -12.66
N SER A 10 11.96 9.66 -12.16
CA SER A 10 12.55 10.21 -10.92
C SER A 10 12.32 9.28 -9.72
N PHE A 11 11.13 8.71 -9.55
CA PHE A 11 10.89 7.74 -8.48
C PHE A 11 11.69 6.46 -8.63
N ILE A 12 11.80 5.93 -9.85
CA ILE A 12 12.67 4.78 -10.12
C ILE A 12 14.12 5.12 -9.77
N LEU A 13 14.61 6.30 -10.16
CA LEU A 13 15.97 6.74 -9.85
C LEU A 13 16.21 6.88 -8.34
N ILE A 14 15.22 7.35 -7.57
CA ILE A 14 15.32 7.40 -6.09
C ILE A 14 15.41 6.00 -5.49
N ILE A 15 14.60 5.06 -5.98
CA ILE A 15 14.67 3.64 -5.55
C ILE A 15 16.05 3.06 -5.89
N VAL A 16 16.53 3.26 -7.12
CA VAL A 16 17.85 2.80 -7.58
C VAL A 16 18.96 3.42 -6.74
N LEU A 17 18.87 4.72 -6.44
CA LEU A 17 19.81 5.42 -5.57
C LEU A 17 19.85 4.78 -4.16
N GLY A 18 18.70 4.54 -3.54
CA GLY A 18 18.63 3.87 -2.23
C GLY A 18 19.27 2.48 -2.25
N TYR A 19 19.05 1.72 -3.32
CA TYR A 19 19.67 0.41 -3.50
C TYR A 19 21.19 0.50 -3.67
N ILE A 20 21.69 1.42 -4.51
CA ILE A 20 23.13 1.64 -4.71
C ILE A 20 23.79 2.06 -3.40
N LEU A 21 23.20 3.01 -2.66
CA LEU A 21 23.72 3.48 -1.38
C LEU A 21 23.80 2.35 -0.33
N LYS A 22 22.82 1.44 -0.30
CA LYS A 22 22.91 0.20 0.49
C LYS A 22 24.07 -0.68 0.03
N ARG A 23 24.25 -0.88 -1.27
CA ARG A 23 25.29 -1.77 -1.83
C ARG A 23 26.72 -1.27 -1.61
N VAL A 24 26.94 0.05 -1.63
CA VAL A 24 28.26 0.65 -1.33
C VAL A 24 28.53 0.78 0.17
N GLY A 25 27.58 0.38 1.03
CA GLY A 25 27.74 0.37 2.49
C GLY A 25 27.42 1.69 3.18
N PHE A 26 26.83 2.67 2.48
CA PHE A 26 26.35 3.92 3.09
C PHE A 26 25.18 3.62 4.05
N PHE A 27 24.22 2.80 3.62
CA PHE A 27 23.15 2.28 4.49
C PHE A 27 23.48 0.87 4.98
N LYS A 28 23.48 0.69 6.30
CA LYS A 28 23.58 -0.60 6.98
C LYS A 28 22.22 -1.30 7.02
N PRO A 29 22.16 -2.63 7.24
CA PRO A 29 20.90 -3.36 7.32
C PRO A 29 19.89 -2.79 8.33
N ASN A 30 20.37 -2.23 9.44
CA ASN A 30 19.52 -1.64 10.48
C ASN A 30 18.93 -0.28 10.08
N ASP A 31 19.51 0.42 9.10
CA ASP A 31 19.07 1.76 8.71
C ASP A 31 17.73 1.73 7.97
N PHE A 32 17.36 0.60 7.37
CA PHE A 32 16.02 0.38 6.83
C PHE A 32 14.94 0.66 7.89
N GLN A 33 15.13 0.16 9.12
CA GLN A 33 14.16 0.35 10.20
C GLN A 33 14.11 1.80 10.69
N LEU A 34 15.22 2.54 10.60
CA LEU A 34 15.22 3.97 10.92
C LEU A 34 14.40 4.74 9.89
N VAL A 35 14.71 4.58 8.60
CA VAL A 35 14.00 5.28 7.51
C VAL A 35 12.53 4.87 7.49
N SER A 36 12.22 3.58 7.69
CA SER A 36 10.84 3.10 7.78
C SER A 36 10.06 3.74 8.92
N ARG A 37 10.66 3.90 10.11
CA ARG A 37 10.02 4.61 11.22
C ARG A 37 9.80 6.09 10.91
N MET A 38 10.73 6.75 10.22
CA MET A 38 10.52 8.14 9.78
C MET A 38 9.35 8.24 8.80
N VAL A 39 9.28 7.35 7.82
CA VAL A 39 8.20 7.35 6.83
C VAL A 39 6.85 7.09 7.49
N LEU A 40 6.73 5.97 8.21
CA LEU A 40 5.44 5.51 8.74
C LEU A 40 4.95 6.35 9.92
N ASN A 41 5.83 6.90 10.75
CA ASN A 41 5.41 7.58 11.98
C ASN A 41 5.52 9.11 11.90
N ILE A 42 6.11 9.67 10.85
CA ILE A 42 6.32 11.11 10.73
C ILE A 42 5.80 11.63 9.39
N THR A 43 6.42 11.24 8.28
CA THR A 43 6.11 11.88 6.98
C THR A 43 4.81 11.44 6.37
N LEU A 44 4.45 10.15 6.49
CA LEU A 44 3.17 9.65 5.99
C LEU A 44 1.99 10.26 6.75
N PRO A 45 1.95 10.26 8.11
CA PRO A 45 0.91 10.96 8.86
C PRO A 45 0.77 12.43 8.46
N CYS A 46 1.89 13.16 8.35
CA CYS A 46 1.86 14.56 7.91
C CYS A 46 1.29 14.71 6.49
N ALA A 47 1.67 13.83 5.57
CA ALA A 47 1.13 13.83 4.21
C ALA A 47 -0.38 13.56 4.22
N VAL A 48 -0.87 12.61 5.04
CA VAL A 48 -2.30 12.35 5.18
C VAL A 48 -3.03 13.59 5.67
N ILE A 49 -2.57 14.20 6.77
CA ILE A 49 -3.17 15.42 7.35
C ILE A 49 -3.32 16.52 6.30
N THR A 50 -2.24 16.86 5.60
CA THR A 50 -2.24 17.92 4.59
C THR A 50 -3.18 17.66 3.41
N ASN A 51 -3.43 16.39 3.06
CA ASN A 51 -4.30 16.06 1.93
C ASN A 51 -5.79 16.03 2.29
N PHE A 52 -6.13 15.67 3.54
CA PHE A 52 -7.53 15.70 4.00
C PHE A 52 -8.07 17.10 4.22
N GLU A 53 -7.22 18.06 4.59
CA GLU A 53 -7.63 19.44 4.81
C GLU A 53 -8.08 20.17 3.53
N LYS A 54 -7.51 19.77 2.38
CA LYS A 54 -7.74 20.44 1.10
C LYS A 54 -9.11 20.15 0.46
N LEU A 55 -10.01 19.43 1.14
CA LEU A 55 -11.24 18.94 0.53
C LEU A 55 -12.45 18.93 1.47
N SER A 56 -13.58 19.39 0.95
CA SER A 56 -14.91 19.08 1.48
C SER A 56 -15.21 17.61 1.18
N LEU A 57 -15.18 16.74 2.19
CA LEU A 57 -15.54 15.34 2.00
C LEU A 57 -17.00 15.23 1.57
N GLU A 58 -17.20 14.75 0.34
CA GLU A 58 -18.50 14.29 -0.10
C GLU A 58 -18.76 12.91 0.52
N THR A 59 -19.90 12.74 1.19
CA THR A 59 -20.25 11.49 1.90
C THR A 59 -20.23 10.26 0.97
N SER A 60 -20.44 10.46 -0.32
CA SER A 60 -20.34 9.43 -1.37
C SER A 60 -18.95 8.78 -1.44
N LEU A 61 -17.88 9.51 -1.10
CA LEU A 61 -16.51 9.01 -1.09
C LEU A 61 -16.20 8.10 0.11
N LEU A 62 -17.04 8.09 1.16
CA LEU A 62 -16.84 7.20 2.31
C LEU A 62 -16.95 5.72 1.92
N MET A 63 -17.67 5.40 0.85
CA MET A 63 -17.74 4.04 0.30
C MET A 63 -16.35 3.52 -0.09
N LEU A 64 -15.39 4.40 -0.38
CA LEU A 64 -14.01 4.00 -0.71
C LEU A 64 -13.31 3.28 0.45
N VAL A 65 -13.65 3.62 1.70
CA VAL A 65 -13.16 2.91 2.89
C VAL A 65 -13.64 1.46 2.86
N ALA A 66 -14.93 1.24 2.61
CA ALA A 66 -15.50 -0.10 2.50
C ALA A 66 -14.90 -0.88 1.33
N ILE A 67 -14.71 -0.23 0.18
CA ILE A 67 -14.05 -0.83 -0.99
C ILE A 67 -12.63 -1.29 -0.63
N GLY A 68 -11.83 -0.48 0.09
CA GLY A 68 -10.49 -0.83 0.53
C GLY A 68 -10.44 -2.09 1.42
N VAL A 69 -11.40 -2.20 2.36
CA VAL A 69 -11.56 -3.41 3.20
C VAL A 69 -11.96 -4.61 2.35
N ILE A 70 -13.00 -4.48 1.52
CA ILE A 70 -13.54 -5.57 0.69
C ILE A 70 -12.48 -6.11 -0.26
N CYS A 71 -11.74 -5.24 -0.95
CA CYS A 71 -10.69 -5.65 -1.87
C CYS A 71 -9.61 -6.49 -1.15
N ASN A 72 -9.22 -6.09 0.06
CA ASN A 72 -8.29 -6.87 0.85
C ASN A 72 -8.87 -8.22 1.27
N LEU A 73 -10.12 -8.27 1.76
CA LEU A 73 -10.79 -9.53 2.12
C LEU A 73 -10.89 -10.50 0.94
N VAL A 74 -11.24 -9.99 -0.25
CA VAL A 74 -11.29 -10.80 -1.48
C VAL A 74 -9.90 -11.34 -1.82
N MET A 75 -8.84 -10.56 -1.65
CA MET A 75 -7.47 -11.04 -1.89
C MET A 75 -7.01 -12.07 -0.85
N ILE A 76 -7.39 -11.90 0.42
CA ILE A 76 -7.15 -12.90 1.47
C ILE A 76 -7.86 -14.21 1.11
N ALA A 77 -9.14 -14.15 0.74
CA ALA A 77 -9.92 -15.31 0.31
C ALA A 77 -9.31 -15.99 -0.93
N THR A 78 -8.86 -15.19 -1.91
CA THR A 78 -8.16 -15.69 -3.11
C THR A 78 -6.90 -16.45 -2.73
N GLY A 79 -6.09 -15.88 -1.82
CA GLY A 79 -4.89 -16.52 -1.30
C GLY A 79 -5.19 -17.89 -0.68
N TYR A 80 -6.23 -17.97 0.14
CA TYR A 80 -6.69 -19.21 0.76
C TYR A 80 -7.19 -20.25 -0.25
N ILE A 81 -8.08 -19.86 -1.17
CA ILE A 81 -8.71 -20.76 -2.16
C ILE A 81 -7.65 -21.35 -3.11
N VAL A 82 -6.75 -20.52 -3.63
CA VAL A 82 -5.68 -20.96 -4.56
C VAL A 82 -4.73 -21.98 -3.92
N SER A 83 -4.62 -21.93 -2.59
CA SER A 83 -3.78 -22.82 -1.79
C SER A 83 -4.58 -23.81 -0.95
N TRP A 84 -5.84 -24.08 -1.30
CA TRP A 84 -6.72 -24.97 -0.53
C TRP A 84 -6.10 -26.35 -0.23
N ARG A 85 -5.36 -26.91 -1.20
CA ARG A 85 -4.68 -28.21 -1.10
C ARG A 85 -3.22 -28.13 -0.62
N ARG A 86 -2.76 -26.97 -0.16
CA ARG A 86 -1.40 -26.73 0.31
C ARG A 86 -1.33 -26.76 1.84
N THR A 87 -0.12 -26.70 2.37
CA THR A 87 0.11 -26.65 3.83
C THR A 87 -0.50 -25.39 4.44
N HIS A 88 -0.77 -25.43 5.74
CA HIS A 88 -1.30 -24.29 6.50
C HIS A 88 -0.41 -23.04 6.41
N THR A 89 0.92 -23.24 6.46
CA THR A 89 1.91 -22.18 6.29
C THR A 89 1.89 -21.58 4.88
N GLU A 90 1.76 -22.40 3.83
CA GLU A 90 1.63 -21.90 2.45
C GLU A 90 0.31 -21.15 2.23
N LYS A 91 -0.78 -21.57 2.89
CA LYS A 91 -2.05 -20.84 2.87
C LYS A 91 -1.90 -19.45 3.48
N ALA A 92 -1.34 -19.38 4.68
CA ALA A 92 -1.07 -18.12 5.36
C ALA A 92 -0.13 -17.23 4.53
N PHE A 93 0.91 -17.80 3.92
CA PHE A 93 1.80 -17.08 3.03
C PHE A 93 1.04 -16.39 1.88
N ASN A 94 0.18 -17.13 1.16
CA ASN A 94 -0.58 -16.55 0.05
C ASN A 94 -1.63 -15.54 0.50
N MET A 95 -2.32 -15.80 1.61
CA MET A 95 -3.26 -14.84 2.20
C MET A 95 -2.57 -13.50 2.51
N ILE A 96 -1.35 -13.55 3.04
CA ILE A 96 -0.55 -12.36 3.38
C ILE A 96 0.02 -11.67 2.14
N ASN A 97 0.56 -12.44 1.18
CA ASN A 97 1.30 -11.87 0.05
C ASN A 97 0.42 -11.53 -1.15
N TYR A 98 -0.84 -11.97 -1.19
CA TYR A 98 -1.78 -11.58 -2.25
C TYR A 98 -2.60 -10.36 -1.83
N SER A 99 -2.81 -10.15 -0.53
CA SER A 99 -3.48 -8.97 0.02
C SER A 99 -2.51 -7.88 0.42
N GLY A 100 -3.05 -6.76 0.89
CA GLY A 100 -2.31 -5.58 1.27
C GLY A 100 -1.88 -4.76 0.07
N TYR A 101 -2.28 -3.49 0.08
CA TYR A 101 -1.85 -2.51 -0.91
C TYR A 101 -0.84 -1.56 -0.24
N ASN A 102 0.29 -1.32 -0.89
CA ASN A 102 1.30 -0.38 -0.42
C ASN A 102 0.90 1.05 -0.79
N ILE A 103 -0.12 1.58 -0.13
CA ILE A 103 -0.66 2.88 -0.49
C ILE A 103 0.20 4.00 0.09
N GLY A 104 0.27 4.16 1.40
CA GLY A 104 1.00 5.25 2.03
C GLY A 104 2.46 5.41 1.60
N CYS A 105 3.20 4.32 1.43
CA CYS A 105 4.62 4.37 1.10
C CYS A 105 4.94 4.32 -0.41
N PHE A 106 3.96 4.08 -1.28
CA PHE A 106 4.21 4.02 -2.72
C PHE A 106 3.12 4.69 -3.53
N THR A 107 1.88 4.21 -3.40
CA THR A 107 0.78 4.66 -4.26
C THR A 107 0.41 6.11 -3.98
N LEU A 108 0.34 6.52 -2.71
CA LEU A 108 0.03 7.88 -2.29
C LEU A 108 1.00 8.92 -2.88
N PRO A 109 2.33 8.81 -2.68
CA PRO A 109 3.26 9.77 -3.29
C PRO A 109 3.29 9.69 -4.82
N TYR A 110 3.02 8.52 -5.40
CA TYR A 110 2.85 8.38 -6.83
C TYR A 110 1.63 9.18 -7.32
N VAL A 111 0.43 8.94 -6.78
CA VAL A 111 -0.78 9.65 -7.20
C VAL A 111 -0.74 11.14 -6.89
N GLN A 112 -0.14 11.58 -5.78
CA GLN A 112 0.02 13.01 -5.45
C GLN A 112 0.73 13.80 -6.54
N ASN A 113 1.58 13.13 -7.32
CA ASN A 113 2.35 13.76 -8.36
C ASN A 113 1.63 13.86 -9.70
N PHE A 114 0.52 13.15 -9.87
CA PHE A 114 -0.14 12.97 -11.16
C PHE A 114 -1.65 13.23 -11.12
N LEU A 115 -2.30 12.99 -9.98
CA LEU A 115 -3.73 13.16 -9.76
C LEU A 115 -4.00 14.45 -9.00
N GLY A 116 -5.16 15.05 -9.26
CA GLY A 116 -5.65 16.21 -8.52
C GLY A 116 -5.96 15.89 -7.05
N PRO A 117 -6.32 16.91 -6.24
CA PRO A 117 -6.63 16.73 -4.82
C PRO A 117 -7.68 15.64 -4.55
N VAL A 118 -8.70 15.53 -5.40
CA VAL A 118 -9.75 14.52 -5.31
C VAL A 118 -9.17 13.11 -5.39
N GLY A 119 -8.27 12.85 -6.33
CA GLY A 119 -7.62 11.55 -6.48
C GLY A 119 -6.73 11.18 -5.29
N VAL A 120 -6.07 12.16 -4.68
CA VAL A 120 -5.27 11.94 -3.47
C VAL A 120 -6.16 11.56 -2.28
N VAL A 121 -7.27 12.28 -2.07
CA VAL A 121 -8.22 11.97 -1.00
C VAL A 121 -8.90 10.61 -1.23
N ALA A 122 -9.31 10.30 -2.46
CA ALA A 122 -9.85 8.98 -2.79
C ALA A 122 -8.86 7.86 -2.46
N THR A 123 -7.58 8.08 -2.74
CA THR A 123 -6.49 7.14 -2.40
C THR A 123 -6.33 6.99 -0.89
N CYS A 124 -6.37 8.09 -0.15
CA CYS A 124 -6.34 8.08 1.31
C CYS A 124 -7.54 7.34 1.94
N LEU A 125 -8.76 7.56 1.43
CA LEU A 125 -9.97 6.89 1.93
C LEU A 125 -9.93 5.39 1.66
N PHE A 126 -9.49 4.97 0.47
CA PHE A 126 -9.21 3.57 0.21
C PHE A 126 -8.15 3.03 1.17
N ASP A 127 -7.08 3.79 1.42
CA ASP A 127 -6.01 3.36 2.33
C ASP A 127 -6.47 3.23 3.78
N ALA A 128 -7.40 4.06 4.24
CA ALA A 128 -7.99 3.94 5.56
C ALA A 128 -8.64 2.55 5.74
N GLY A 129 -9.39 2.09 4.73
CA GLY A 129 -9.96 0.74 4.70
C GLY A 129 -8.91 -0.36 4.58
N ASN A 130 -7.94 -0.19 3.67
CA ASN A 130 -6.81 -1.11 3.48
C ASN A 130 -5.97 -1.28 4.77
N SER A 131 -5.78 -0.19 5.51
CA SER A 131 -4.97 -0.13 6.72
C SER A 131 -5.57 -0.93 7.87
N VAL A 132 -6.90 -1.07 7.94
CA VAL A 132 -7.57 -1.99 8.89
C VAL A 132 -6.99 -3.41 8.78
N LEU A 133 -6.80 -3.90 7.56
CA LEU A 133 -6.27 -5.24 7.32
C LEU A 133 -4.74 -5.29 7.26
N CYS A 134 -4.07 -4.23 6.81
CA CYS A 134 -2.60 -4.15 6.79
C CYS A 134 -1.97 -3.98 8.18
N THR A 135 -2.65 -3.38 9.15
CA THR A 135 -2.10 -3.15 10.51
C THR A 135 -2.18 -4.36 11.44
N GLY A 136 -2.74 -5.48 10.96
CA GLY A 136 -2.74 -6.73 11.70
C GLY A 136 -3.89 -7.67 11.38
N GLY A 137 -4.92 -7.21 10.66
CA GLY A 137 -6.11 -8.02 10.37
C GLY A 137 -5.76 -9.22 9.50
N THR A 138 -4.98 -8.98 8.44
CA THR A 138 -4.45 -10.05 7.57
C THR A 138 -3.60 -11.04 8.34
N TYR A 139 -2.73 -10.57 9.24
CA TYR A 139 -1.93 -11.43 10.10
C TYR A 139 -2.82 -12.29 11.02
N SER A 140 -3.82 -11.69 11.67
CA SER A 140 -4.72 -12.41 12.56
C SER A 140 -5.50 -13.51 11.84
N ILE A 141 -5.99 -13.26 10.62
CA ILE A 141 -6.70 -14.26 9.83
C ILE A 141 -5.73 -15.35 9.36
N ALA A 142 -4.54 -14.96 8.88
CA ALA A 142 -3.53 -15.90 8.39
C ALA A 142 -2.91 -16.77 9.50
N SER A 143 -2.67 -16.22 10.70
CA SER A 143 -2.09 -16.97 11.82
C SER A 143 -3.06 -17.97 12.41
N ALA A 144 -4.37 -17.67 12.40
CA ALA A 144 -5.42 -18.64 12.73
C ALA A 144 -5.38 -19.85 11.77
N VAL A 145 -5.13 -19.62 10.47
CA VAL A 145 -4.99 -20.70 9.48
C VAL A 145 -3.67 -21.45 9.63
N ALA A 146 -2.56 -20.77 9.94
CA ALA A 146 -1.23 -21.36 10.07
C ALA A 146 -1.08 -22.22 11.33
N ASN A 147 -1.49 -21.69 12.48
CA ASN A 147 -1.11 -22.18 13.81
C ASN A 147 -2.33 -22.53 14.70
N ASN A 148 -3.56 -22.46 14.20
CA ASN A 148 -4.78 -22.51 15.03
C ASN A 148 -4.77 -21.50 16.19
N GLU A 149 -4.04 -20.38 16.03
CA GLU A 149 -4.03 -19.31 17.01
C GLU A 149 -5.43 -18.69 17.11
N ARG A 150 -5.98 -18.61 18.33
CA ARG A 150 -7.22 -17.88 18.54
C ARG A 150 -7.01 -16.41 18.23
N THR A 151 -7.81 -15.87 17.31
CA THR A 151 -7.85 -14.45 17.03
C THR A 151 -8.31 -13.70 18.27
N ASN A 152 -7.38 -13.06 18.98
CA ASN A 152 -7.72 -12.17 20.08
C ASN A 152 -8.13 -10.81 19.50
N ALA A 153 -9.44 -10.59 19.37
CA ALA A 153 -10.01 -9.34 18.86
C ALA A 153 -9.50 -8.11 19.63
N ALA A 154 -9.29 -8.22 20.94
CA ALA A 154 -8.75 -7.13 21.76
C ALA A 154 -7.28 -6.81 21.40
N SER A 155 -6.46 -7.83 21.15
CA SER A 155 -5.07 -7.64 20.70
C SER A 155 -5.01 -7.03 19.30
N TYR A 156 -5.92 -7.43 18.42
CA TYR A 156 -6.05 -6.84 17.08
C TYR A 156 -6.46 -5.37 17.13
N LEU A 157 -7.53 -5.03 17.85
CA LEU A 157 -7.97 -3.64 18.03
C LEU A 157 -6.86 -2.79 18.65
N LYS A 158 -6.17 -3.31 19.67
CA LYS A 158 -5.02 -2.62 20.26
C LYS A 158 -3.93 -2.32 19.23
N LYS A 159 -3.59 -3.27 18.36
CA LYS A 159 -2.58 -3.06 17.30
C LYS A 159 -3.05 -2.07 16.24
N MET A 160 -4.33 -2.14 15.85
CA MET A 160 -4.94 -1.24 14.89
C MET A 160 -4.88 0.21 15.39
N PHE A 161 -5.28 0.45 16.65
CA PHE A 161 -5.25 1.75 17.32
C PHE A 161 -3.89 2.12 17.95
N SER A 162 -2.84 1.35 17.65
CA SER A 162 -1.46 1.73 17.97
C SER A 162 -0.67 2.11 16.71
N SER A 163 -1.32 2.10 15.54
CA SER A 163 -0.69 2.39 14.26
C SER A 163 -0.92 3.85 13.91
N ILE A 164 0.14 4.65 14.03
CA ILE A 164 0.10 6.09 13.77
C ILE A 164 -0.53 6.42 12.39
N PRO A 165 -0.18 5.75 11.27
CA PRO A 165 -0.87 5.97 9.99
C PRO A 165 -2.39 5.73 10.05
N MET A 166 -2.81 4.63 10.65
CA MET A 166 -4.22 4.26 10.76
C MET A 166 -4.99 5.26 11.62
N ASP A 167 -4.45 5.60 12.79
CA ASP A 167 -5.04 6.58 13.69
C ASP A 167 -5.14 7.95 13.03
N THR A 168 -4.12 8.33 12.26
CA THR A 168 -4.16 9.58 11.49
C THR A 168 -5.28 9.57 10.45
N TYR A 169 -5.46 8.48 9.70
CA TYR A 169 -6.59 8.35 8.77
C TYR A 169 -7.94 8.48 9.47
N LEU A 170 -8.13 7.80 10.60
CA LEU A 170 -9.38 7.84 11.36
C LEU A 170 -9.66 9.23 11.94
N ILE A 171 -8.66 9.85 12.56
CA ILE A 171 -8.77 11.20 13.13
C ILE A 171 -9.10 12.20 12.03
N MET A 172 -8.36 12.20 10.92
CA MET A 172 -8.62 13.11 9.81
C MET A 172 -9.98 12.88 9.18
N LEU A 173 -10.42 11.62 9.05
CA LEU A 173 -11.77 11.31 8.59
C LEU A 173 -12.84 11.92 9.52
N VAL A 174 -12.71 11.74 10.84
CA VAL A 174 -13.65 12.29 11.82
C VAL A 174 -13.65 13.82 11.79
N LEU A 175 -12.48 14.46 11.78
CA LEU A 175 -12.37 15.92 11.70
C LEU A 175 -13.01 16.47 10.43
N SER A 176 -12.75 15.84 9.28
CA SER A 176 -13.35 16.23 8.01
C SER A 176 -14.87 16.05 7.99
N LEU A 177 -15.41 15.00 8.62
CA LEU A 177 -16.87 14.79 8.74
C LEU A 177 -17.54 15.81 9.66
N LEU A 178 -16.83 16.29 10.68
CA LEU A 178 -17.30 17.35 11.57
C LEU A 178 -17.04 18.75 11.00
N HIS A 179 -16.48 18.85 9.78
CA HIS A 179 -16.04 20.10 9.16
C HIS A 179 -15.09 20.93 10.04
N ILE A 180 -14.28 20.26 10.87
CA ILE A 180 -13.27 20.89 11.72
C ILE A 180 -11.99 21.08 10.91
N THR A 181 -11.63 22.34 10.68
CA THR A 181 -10.36 22.72 10.04
C THR A 181 -9.24 22.79 11.07
N LEU A 182 -8.03 22.38 10.67
CA LEU A 182 -6.86 22.52 11.51
C LEU A 182 -6.36 23.98 11.54
N PRO A 183 -5.68 24.42 12.62
CA PRO A 183 -5.04 25.73 12.64
C PRO A 183 -3.95 25.83 11.57
N ALA A 184 -3.85 26.99 10.91
CA ALA A 184 -2.91 27.21 9.80
C ALA A 184 -1.44 26.84 10.13
N GLY A 185 -1.01 27.01 11.39
CA GLY A 185 0.33 26.59 11.81
C GLY A 185 0.57 25.08 11.75
N VAL A 186 -0.45 24.28 12.11
CA VAL A 186 -0.40 22.81 12.03
C VAL A 186 -0.36 22.37 10.57
N THR A 187 -1.20 22.98 9.73
CA THR A 187 -1.22 22.76 8.27
C THR A 187 0.11 23.08 7.62
N ALA A 188 0.71 24.23 7.96
CA ALA A 188 2.00 24.64 7.41
C ALA A 188 3.12 23.66 7.78
N PHE A 189 3.17 23.24 9.05
CA PHE A 189 4.16 22.27 9.52
C PHE A 189 3.97 20.90 8.85
N THR A 190 2.76 20.35 8.91
CA THR A 190 2.45 19.05 8.28
C THR A 190 2.66 19.09 6.77
N GLY A 191 2.42 20.22 6.12
CA GLY A 191 2.68 20.41 4.69
C GLY A 191 4.16 20.32 4.32
N ILE A 192 5.05 20.89 5.13
CA ILE A 192 6.50 20.80 4.92
C ILE A 192 6.96 19.35 5.09
N VAL A 193 6.57 18.72 6.21
CA VAL A 193 6.99 17.35 6.53
C VAL A 193 6.37 16.32 5.58
N GLY A 194 5.12 16.52 5.17
CA GLY A 194 4.38 15.67 4.26
C GLY A 194 4.96 15.66 2.84
N GLN A 195 5.51 16.79 2.36
CA GLN A 195 6.19 16.84 1.06
C GLN A 195 7.43 15.94 0.99
N ALA A 196 8.11 15.71 2.12
CA ALA A 196 9.25 14.78 2.18
C ALA A 196 8.84 13.31 2.06
N ASN A 197 7.55 12.98 2.25
CA ASN A 197 7.06 11.60 2.28
C ASN A 197 7.39 10.85 0.98
N GLY A 198 7.14 11.45 -0.18
CA GLY A 198 7.37 10.76 -1.45
C GLY A 198 8.83 10.39 -1.68
N PHE A 199 9.76 11.30 -1.38
CA PHE A 199 11.19 11.01 -1.46
C PHE A 199 11.61 9.93 -0.47
N LEU A 200 11.29 10.09 0.81
CA LEU A 200 11.72 9.16 1.86
C LEU A 200 11.11 7.77 1.69
N ALA A 201 9.85 7.67 1.24
CA ALA A 201 9.19 6.39 1.03
C ALA A 201 9.80 5.62 -0.16
N MET A 202 10.12 6.31 -1.26
CA MET A 202 10.81 5.69 -2.40
C MET A 202 12.25 5.31 -2.06
N LEU A 203 12.94 6.13 -1.25
CA LEU A 203 14.27 5.81 -0.73
C LEU A 203 14.22 4.58 0.20
N MET A 204 13.24 4.53 1.11
CA MET A 204 12.99 3.37 2.00
C MET A 204 12.81 2.09 1.19
N ILE A 205 12.03 2.15 0.10
CA ILE A 205 11.85 1.03 -0.82
C ILE A 205 13.18 0.60 -1.44
N GLY A 206 14.02 1.55 -1.90
CA GLY A 206 15.34 1.27 -2.44
C GLY A 206 16.28 0.59 -1.44
N ILE A 207 16.31 1.07 -0.19
CA ILE A 207 17.09 0.47 0.90
C ILE A 207 16.54 -0.93 1.25
N GLY A 208 15.22 -1.07 1.29
CA GLY A 208 14.54 -2.34 1.55
C GLY A 208 14.62 -3.34 0.39
N PHE A 209 15.07 -2.91 -0.79
CA PHE A 209 15.05 -3.73 -2.00
C PHE A 209 15.96 -4.95 -1.84
N GLU A 210 15.36 -6.13 -2.04
CA GLU A 210 16.03 -7.43 -1.97
C GLU A 210 15.48 -8.36 -3.05
N LEU A 211 16.25 -8.51 -4.13
CA LEU A 211 15.92 -9.47 -5.18
C LEU A 211 16.81 -10.70 -5.03
N ARG A 212 16.24 -11.79 -4.52
CA ARG A 212 16.93 -13.09 -4.40
C ARG A 212 16.08 -14.16 -5.11
N LEU A 213 16.33 -14.33 -6.40
CA LEU A 213 15.61 -15.32 -7.20
C LEU A 213 16.29 -16.69 -7.07
N GLU A 214 15.74 -17.55 -6.22
CA GLU A 214 16.08 -18.97 -6.20
C GLU A 214 15.28 -19.72 -7.26
N LYS A 215 15.95 -20.54 -8.09
CA LYS A 215 15.32 -21.30 -9.19
C LYS A 215 14.12 -22.13 -8.72
N SER A 216 14.17 -22.69 -7.52
CA SER A 216 13.10 -23.48 -6.90
C SER A 216 11.84 -22.66 -6.59
N GLN A 217 11.98 -21.34 -6.39
CA GLN A 217 10.89 -20.45 -5.98
C GLN A 217 10.26 -19.68 -7.16
N VAL A 218 10.91 -19.63 -8.33
CA VAL A 218 10.48 -18.83 -9.49
C VAL A 218 9.04 -19.16 -9.92
N ALA A 219 8.67 -20.45 -9.98
CA ALA A 219 7.32 -20.84 -10.37
C ALA A 219 6.24 -20.32 -9.39
N SER A 220 6.53 -20.37 -8.09
CA SER A 220 5.63 -19.87 -7.05
C SER A 220 5.53 -18.34 -7.07
N ILE A 221 6.65 -17.65 -7.33
CA ILE A 221 6.69 -16.19 -7.49
C ILE A 221 5.86 -15.77 -8.70
N LEU A 222 6.08 -16.42 -9.86
CA LEU A 222 5.34 -16.13 -11.08
C LEU A 222 3.84 -16.36 -10.89
N LYS A 223 3.46 -17.48 -10.26
CA LYS A 223 2.05 -17.76 -9.93
C LYS A 223 1.44 -16.66 -9.06
N ALA A 224 2.15 -16.23 -8.02
CA ALA A 224 1.69 -15.15 -7.14
C ALA A 224 1.49 -13.84 -7.88
N VAL A 225 2.44 -13.45 -8.74
CA VAL A 225 2.36 -12.26 -9.61
C VAL A 225 1.16 -12.35 -10.55
N ILE A 226 0.98 -13.47 -11.26
CA ILE A 226 -0.14 -13.67 -12.20
C ILE A 226 -1.48 -13.52 -11.47
N ILE A 227 -1.63 -14.14 -10.31
CA ILE A 227 -2.87 -14.07 -9.54
C ILE A 227 -3.11 -12.65 -9.03
N ARG A 228 -2.08 -12.00 -8.47
CA ARG A 228 -2.18 -10.66 -7.91
C ARG A 228 -2.64 -9.64 -8.95
N TYR A 229 -2.02 -9.66 -10.13
CA TYR A 229 -2.34 -8.73 -11.21
C TYR A 229 -3.56 -9.15 -12.03
N GLY A 230 -3.86 -10.45 -12.11
CA GLY A 230 -5.14 -10.94 -12.64
C GLY A 230 -6.32 -10.40 -11.84
N MET A 231 -6.25 -10.48 -10.51
CA MET A 231 -7.26 -9.87 -9.63
C MET A 231 -7.27 -8.34 -9.73
N ALA A 232 -6.11 -7.69 -9.90
CA ALA A 232 -6.06 -6.25 -10.14
C ALA A 232 -6.81 -5.85 -11.42
N ILE A 233 -6.69 -6.63 -12.50
CA ILE A 233 -7.46 -6.42 -13.74
C ILE A 233 -8.96 -6.57 -13.47
N LEU A 234 -9.38 -7.60 -12.74
CA LEU A 234 -10.79 -7.79 -12.38
C LEU A 234 -11.35 -6.62 -11.56
N PHE A 235 -10.60 -6.16 -10.55
CA PHE A 235 -10.97 -4.98 -9.77
C PHE A 235 -11.01 -3.73 -10.64
N ALA A 236 -10.03 -3.51 -11.51
CA ALA A 236 -10.01 -2.35 -12.40
C ALA A 236 -11.21 -2.32 -13.35
N VAL A 237 -11.55 -3.46 -13.97
CA VAL A 237 -12.76 -3.59 -14.82
C VAL A 237 -14.01 -3.31 -13.99
N PHE A 238 -14.11 -3.88 -12.78
CA PHE A 238 -15.23 -3.64 -11.88
C PHE A 238 -15.35 -2.15 -11.50
N PHE A 239 -14.26 -1.51 -11.10
CA PHE A 239 -14.24 -0.10 -10.72
C PHE A 239 -14.59 0.82 -11.87
N TYR A 240 -14.07 0.54 -13.06
CA TYR A 240 -14.32 1.37 -14.24
C TYR A 240 -15.78 1.29 -14.70
N PHE A 241 -16.35 0.07 -14.81
CA PHE A 241 -17.66 -0.11 -15.42
C PHE A 241 -18.84 -0.17 -14.44
N LEU A 242 -18.65 -0.64 -13.20
CA LEU A 242 -19.77 -0.97 -12.30
C LEU A 242 -19.94 -0.02 -11.10
N LEU A 243 -18.93 0.75 -10.71
CA LEU A 243 -19.08 1.66 -9.57
C LEU A 243 -19.90 2.90 -9.93
N PRO A 244 -20.92 3.27 -9.13
CA PRO A 244 -21.70 4.49 -9.34
C PRO A 244 -20.97 5.72 -8.78
N LEU A 245 -19.73 5.96 -9.23
CA LEU A 245 -18.87 7.05 -8.78
C LEU A 245 -18.45 7.95 -9.96
N PRO A 246 -18.08 9.21 -9.70
CA PRO A 246 -17.49 10.09 -10.70
C PRO A 246 -16.33 9.40 -11.43
N LEU A 247 -16.21 9.64 -12.74
CA LEU A 247 -15.21 8.98 -13.57
C LEU A 247 -13.78 9.17 -13.01
N GLU A 248 -13.46 10.36 -12.50
CA GLU A 248 -12.18 10.65 -11.89
C GLU A 248 -11.86 9.70 -10.72
N VAL A 249 -12.82 9.46 -9.81
CA VAL A 249 -12.65 8.56 -8.66
C VAL A 249 -12.52 7.11 -9.12
N ARG A 250 -13.30 6.70 -10.13
CA ARG A 250 -13.18 5.35 -10.73
C ARG A 250 -11.80 5.13 -11.34
N LEU A 251 -11.27 6.11 -12.05
CA LEU A 251 -9.93 6.05 -12.64
C LEU A 251 -8.84 5.97 -11.57
N VAL A 252 -8.99 6.68 -10.45
CA VAL A 252 -8.09 6.56 -9.30
C VAL A 252 -8.12 5.13 -8.74
N LEU A 253 -9.29 4.54 -8.56
CA LEU A 253 -9.44 3.17 -8.09
C LEU A 253 -8.83 2.14 -9.06
N VAL A 254 -8.98 2.35 -10.37
CA VAL A 254 -8.31 1.54 -11.39
C VAL A 254 -6.80 1.57 -11.18
N ILE A 255 -6.20 2.74 -10.97
CA ILE A 255 -4.75 2.86 -10.69
C ILE A 255 -4.37 2.18 -9.37
N ILE A 256 -5.16 2.37 -8.31
CA ILE A 256 -4.94 1.76 -6.99
C ILE A 256 -5.01 0.23 -7.03
N ALA A 257 -5.85 -0.37 -7.89
CA ALA A 257 -5.97 -1.82 -8.02
C ALA A 257 -4.61 -2.49 -8.33
N PHE A 258 -3.75 -1.78 -9.07
CA PHE A 258 -2.40 -2.20 -9.45
C PHE A 258 -1.32 -1.77 -8.46
N ALA A 259 -1.69 -1.22 -7.29
CA ALA A 259 -0.70 -0.88 -6.27
C ALA A 259 0.07 -2.13 -5.78
N PRO A 260 1.36 -1.97 -5.44
CA PRO A 260 2.21 -3.08 -5.06
C PRO A 260 1.81 -3.69 -3.71
N ILE A 261 2.39 -4.86 -3.41
CA ILE A 261 2.18 -5.57 -2.14
C ILE A 261 2.72 -4.71 -1.00
N SER A 262 2.00 -4.66 0.12
CA SER A 262 2.40 -3.89 1.29
C SER A 262 3.72 -4.38 1.90
N ALA A 263 4.57 -3.45 2.33
CA ALA A 263 5.86 -3.78 2.94
C ALA A 263 5.74 -4.58 4.25
N VAL A 264 4.60 -4.47 4.93
CA VAL A 264 4.33 -5.19 6.19
C VAL A 264 4.11 -6.69 5.97
N CYS A 265 3.80 -7.12 4.74
CA CYS A 265 3.53 -8.53 4.42
C CYS A 265 4.75 -9.43 4.69
N THR A 266 5.97 -8.93 4.48
CA THR A 266 7.21 -9.66 4.79
C THR A 266 7.33 -9.95 6.29
N ALA A 267 7.03 -8.96 7.13
CA ALA A 267 7.08 -9.11 8.59
C ALA A 267 6.00 -10.08 9.11
N PHE A 268 4.80 -10.05 8.53
CA PHE A 268 3.74 -11.01 8.87
C PHE A 268 4.05 -12.42 8.39
N THR A 269 4.66 -12.55 7.21
CA THR A 269 5.14 -13.84 6.69
C THR A 269 6.12 -14.48 7.67
N GLN A 270 7.07 -13.71 8.20
CA GLN A 270 8.01 -14.19 9.20
C GLN A 270 7.30 -14.71 10.46
N LYS A 271 6.32 -13.97 10.98
CA LYS A 271 5.56 -14.36 12.18
C LYS A 271 4.73 -15.63 11.97
N CYS A 272 4.24 -15.87 10.76
CA CYS A 272 3.52 -17.09 10.39
C CYS A 272 4.44 -18.26 9.99
N GLY A 273 5.77 -18.13 10.16
CA GLY A 273 6.73 -19.19 9.80
C GLY A 273 6.88 -19.42 8.30
N GLY A 274 6.46 -18.47 7.46
CA GLY A 274 6.53 -18.56 6.00
C GLY A 274 7.90 -18.15 5.43
N ASN A 275 8.05 -18.30 4.11
CA ASN A 275 9.29 -17.99 3.41
C ASN A 275 9.50 -16.47 3.25
N VAL A 276 10.28 -15.88 4.15
CA VAL A 276 10.56 -14.42 4.18
C VAL A 276 11.29 -13.95 2.91
N ALA A 277 12.23 -14.74 2.39
CA ALA A 277 13.00 -14.37 1.19
C ALA A 277 12.09 -14.29 -0.05
N MET A 278 11.17 -15.23 -0.20
CA MET A 278 10.17 -15.22 -1.27
C MET A 278 9.21 -14.03 -1.14
N SER A 279 8.73 -13.74 0.07
CA SER A 279 7.86 -12.58 0.34
C SER A 279 8.54 -11.25 0.03
N SER A 280 9.80 -11.08 0.45
CA SER A 280 10.62 -9.90 0.15
C SER A 280 10.84 -9.71 -1.36
N THR A 281 11.10 -10.82 -2.05
CA THR A 281 11.25 -10.84 -3.53
C THR A 281 9.94 -10.46 -4.22
N LEU A 282 8.80 -11.00 -3.77
CA LEU A 282 7.48 -10.66 -4.31
C LEU A 282 7.14 -9.19 -4.12
N ASN A 283 7.39 -8.64 -2.93
CA ASN A 283 7.21 -7.22 -2.66
C ASN A 283 8.05 -6.37 -3.62
N SER A 284 9.36 -6.63 -3.69
CA SER A 284 10.29 -5.90 -4.58
C SER A 284 9.88 -5.97 -6.05
N LEU A 285 9.52 -7.16 -6.55
CA LEU A 285 9.03 -7.34 -7.92
C LEU A 285 7.69 -6.63 -8.15
N SER A 286 6.78 -6.68 -7.19
CA SER A 286 5.48 -6.02 -7.31
C SER A 286 5.65 -4.52 -7.46
N ILE A 287 6.62 -3.88 -6.80
CA ILE A 287 6.89 -2.44 -6.97
C ILE A 287 7.29 -2.12 -8.41
N LEU A 288 8.19 -2.90 -8.99
CA LEU A 288 8.66 -2.71 -10.37
C LEU A 288 7.55 -2.96 -11.41
N ILE A 289 6.72 -3.99 -11.19
CA ILE A 289 5.60 -4.27 -12.09
C ILE A 289 4.52 -3.18 -11.94
N SER A 290 4.20 -2.79 -10.71
CA SER A 290 3.16 -1.79 -10.42
C SER A 290 3.51 -0.43 -11.00
N ILE A 291 4.77 0.03 -10.89
CA ILE A 291 5.16 1.32 -11.49
C ILE A 291 4.95 1.32 -13.00
N VAL A 292 5.35 0.24 -13.70
CA VAL A 292 5.17 0.11 -15.15
C VAL A 292 3.69 0.08 -15.51
N LEU A 293 2.89 -0.73 -14.83
CA LEU A 293 1.45 -0.88 -15.10
C LEU A 293 0.69 0.41 -14.79
N MET A 294 0.91 1.02 -13.63
CA MET A 294 0.25 2.26 -13.23
C MET A 294 0.64 3.40 -14.17
N THR A 295 1.92 3.56 -14.54
CA THR A 295 2.35 4.59 -15.51
C THR A 295 1.74 4.34 -16.89
N SER A 296 1.70 3.09 -17.35
CA SER A 296 1.08 2.74 -18.64
C SER A 296 -0.42 3.05 -18.65
N LEU A 297 -1.13 2.72 -17.56
CA LEU A 297 -2.55 3.03 -17.42
C LEU A 297 -2.81 4.52 -17.40
N MET A 298 -1.99 5.31 -16.69
CA MET A 298 -2.11 6.77 -16.70
C MET A 298 -1.95 7.35 -18.11
N ALA A 299 -1.00 6.82 -18.88
CA ALA A 299 -0.78 7.24 -20.27
C ALA A 299 -1.94 6.85 -21.20
N VAL A 300 -2.46 5.63 -21.08
CA VAL A 300 -3.55 5.11 -21.93
C VAL A 300 -4.88 5.78 -21.59
N LEU A 301 -5.19 5.94 -20.31
CA LEU A 301 -6.44 6.52 -19.82
C LEU A 301 -6.42 8.05 -19.82
N LYS A 302 -5.31 8.68 -20.23
CA LYS A 302 -5.12 10.14 -20.28
C LYS A 302 -5.47 10.83 -18.96
N ILE A 303 -5.07 10.21 -17.86
CA ILE A 303 -5.33 10.71 -16.51
C ILE A 303 -4.38 11.88 -16.15
N ALA A 304 -3.31 12.09 -16.95
CA ALA A 304 -2.32 13.17 -16.82
C ALA A 304 -1.64 13.54 -18.15
#